data_AF-A0A6N1YG27-F1
#
_entry.id   AF-A0A6N1YG27-F1
#
_cell.length_a   1.000
_cell.length_b   1.000
_cell.length_c   1.000
_cell.angle_alpha   90.00
_cell.angle_beta   90.00
_cell.angle_gamma   90.00
#
_symmetry.space_group_name_H-M   'P 1'
#
loop_
_entity.id
_entity.type
_entity.pdbx_description
1 polymer ?
#
loop_
_entity_poly.entity_id
_entity_poly.type
_entity_poly.pdbx_seq_one_letter_code
_entity_poly.pdbx_strand_id
1 'polypeptide(L)'
;MKVKANANFFYPDIIVDCEFDESQPYYTETPIIIVEVLSKSTCQKDRTIKRFAYLNIPSLQEYVLVEQDFVDIEVVSRKTDWSSKHYFLGDHVSFESIDLSLSVAQIYHRVQNDDMIAFNKS
;
A
#
# COMPACT_ATOMS: atom_id res chain seq x y z
N MET A 1 -2.01 11.14 9.96
CA MET A 1 -3.11 10.37 10.58
C MET A 1 -2.58 8.99 10.94
N LYS A 2 -3.02 8.37 12.06
CA LYS A 2 -2.58 7.03 12.47
C LYS A 2 -3.61 5.98 12.08
N VAL A 3 -3.18 4.76 11.85
CA VAL A 3 -4.07 3.59 11.83
C VAL A 3 -3.99 2.88 13.17
N LYS A 4 -5.12 2.64 13.81
CA LYS A 4 -5.20 1.78 15.00
C LYS A 4 -5.49 0.35 14.56
N ALA A 5 -4.58 -0.56 14.90
CA ALA A 5 -4.71 -1.99 14.64
C ALA A 5 -4.53 -2.74 15.96
N ASN A 6 -5.62 -3.33 16.46
CA ASN A 6 -5.70 -3.88 17.80
C ASN A 6 -5.30 -2.83 18.88
N ALA A 7 -4.31 -3.14 19.71
CA ALA A 7 -3.80 -2.23 20.74
C ALA A 7 -2.67 -1.29 20.24
N ASN A 8 -2.29 -1.37 18.96
CA ASN A 8 -1.15 -0.64 18.40
C ASN A 8 -1.59 0.48 17.46
N PHE A 9 -0.76 1.52 17.37
CA PHE A 9 -0.91 2.60 16.42
C PHE A 9 0.27 2.63 15.45
N PHE A 10 -0.03 2.72 14.17
CA PHE A 10 0.97 2.78 13.10
C PHE A 10 0.80 4.04 12.26
N TYR A 11 1.89 4.47 11.64
CA TYR A 11 1.94 5.56 10.68
C TYR A 11 2.31 4.99 9.32
N PRO A 12 1.33 4.52 8.54
CA PRO A 12 1.57 4.17 7.14
C PRO A 12 1.80 5.44 6.31
N ASP A 13 2.41 5.27 5.14
CA ASP A 13 2.68 6.39 4.23
C ASP A 13 1.41 6.93 3.59
N ILE A 14 0.47 6.04 3.22
CA ILE A 14 -0.84 6.43 2.66
C ILE A 14 -1.95 5.60 3.31
N ILE A 15 -3.06 6.27 3.58
CA ILE A 15 -4.30 5.69 4.09
C ILE A 15 -5.43 6.13 3.17
N VAL A 16 -6.28 5.20 2.79
CA VAL A 16 -7.60 5.49 2.21
C VAL A 16 -8.65 5.05 3.22
N ASP A 17 -9.48 5.98 3.64
CA ASP A 17 -10.59 5.77 4.56
C ASP A 17 -11.82 6.51 4.03
N CYS A 18 -12.86 5.76 3.67
CA CYS A 18 -14.10 6.31 3.13
C CYS A 18 -15.16 6.58 4.21
N GLU A 19 -14.93 6.13 5.44
CA GLU A 19 -15.86 6.25 6.57
C GLU A 19 -15.24 7.08 7.72
N PHE A 20 -14.25 7.92 7.41
CA PHE A 20 -13.47 8.64 8.41
C PHE A 20 -14.35 9.53 9.29
N ASP A 21 -14.32 9.26 10.60
CA ASP A 21 -15.00 10.09 11.60
C ASP A 21 -14.15 11.32 11.95
N GLU A 22 -14.54 12.48 11.39
CA GLU A 22 -13.89 13.76 11.65
C GLU A 22 -13.94 14.19 13.12
N SER A 23 -14.82 13.60 13.95
CA SER A 23 -14.89 13.88 15.39
C SER A 23 -13.72 13.29 16.19
N GLN A 24 -13.01 12.30 15.63
CA GLN A 24 -11.78 11.71 16.19
C GLN A 24 -10.59 11.84 15.22
N PRO A 25 -10.06 13.07 15.00
CA PRO A 25 -9.15 13.34 13.89
C PRO A 25 -7.74 12.73 14.02
N TYR A 26 -7.45 12.04 15.13
CA TYR A 26 -6.09 11.60 15.47
C TYR A 26 -5.71 10.25 14.87
N TYR A 27 -6.69 9.36 14.66
CA TYR A 27 -6.49 8.02 14.13
C TYR A 27 -7.75 7.50 13.42
N THR A 28 -7.58 6.50 12.56
CA THR A 28 -8.68 5.74 11.95
C THR A 28 -8.62 4.27 12.39
N GLU A 29 -9.80 3.66 12.51
CA GLU A 29 -10.03 2.23 12.69
C GLU A 29 -10.67 1.58 11.45
N THR A 30 -11.04 2.39 10.45
CA THR A 30 -11.81 1.99 9.26
C THR A 30 -11.05 2.13 7.93
N PRO A 31 -9.71 2.01 7.85
CA PRO A 31 -9.02 2.13 6.57
C PRO A 31 -9.48 1.01 5.62
N ILE A 32 -9.69 1.35 4.36
CA ILE A 32 -10.02 0.39 3.30
C ILE A 32 -8.78 0.02 2.46
N ILE A 33 -7.82 0.95 2.34
CA ILE A 33 -6.51 0.70 1.73
C ILE A 33 -5.42 1.27 2.63
N ILE A 34 -4.34 0.52 2.82
CA ILE A 34 -3.10 0.99 3.45
C ILE A 34 -1.95 0.77 2.48
N VAL A 35 -1.12 1.79 2.27
CA VAL A 35 0.09 1.71 1.45
C VAL A 35 1.33 2.00 2.30
N GLU A 36 2.37 1.19 2.12
CA GLU A 36 3.70 1.39 2.70
C GLU A 36 4.75 1.43 1.57
N VAL A 37 5.60 2.44 1.59
CA VAL A 37 6.74 2.57 0.67
C VAL A 37 7.96 1.98 1.37
N LEU A 38 8.40 0.83 0.88
CA LEU A 38 9.45 0.05 1.52
C LEU A 38 10.81 0.71 1.38
N SER A 39 11.51 0.81 2.50
CA SER A 39 12.93 1.17 2.55
C SER A 39 13.76 -0.01 3.07
N LYS A 40 15.07 0.00 2.82
CA LYS A 40 15.99 -1.04 3.33
C LYS A 40 15.89 -1.25 4.85
N SER A 41 15.51 -0.22 5.61
CA SER A 41 15.41 -0.28 7.08
C SER A 41 14.02 -0.69 7.61
N THR A 42 12.96 -0.57 6.80
CA THR A 42 11.57 -0.84 7.24
C THR A 42 10.99 -2.12 6.63
N CYS A 43 11.54 -2.59 5.50
CA CYS A 43 11.05 -3.73 4.72
C CYS A 43 10.69 -4.97 5.55
N GLN A 44 11.56 -5.40 6.47
CA GLN A 44 11.29 -6.58 7.29
C GLN A 44 10.09 -6.38 8.24
N LYS A 45 9.93 -5.20 8.83
CA LYS A 45 8.83 -4.89 9.76
C LYS A 45 7.50 -4.76 9.03
N ASP A 46 7.50 -4.11 7.87
CA ASP A 46 6.31 -3.90 7.05
C ASP A 46 5.78 -5.24 6.54
N ARG A 47 6.67 -6.10 6.01
CA ARG A 47 6.32 -7.43 5.50
C ARG A 47 5.86 -8.43 6.56
N THR A 48 6.13 -8.19 7.85
CA THR A 48 5.82 -9.14 8.93
C THR A 48 4.82 -8.59 9.95
N ILE A 49 5.29 -7.71 10.84
CA ILE A 49 4.54 -7.21 12.00
C ILE A 49 3.36 -6.36 11.55
N LYS A 50 3.60 -5.39 10.66
CA LYS A 50 2.54 -4.50 10.21
C LYS A 50 1.53 -5.25 9.37
N ARG A 51 1.98 -6.08 8.41
CA ARG A 51 1.10 -6.95 7.63
C ARG A 51 0.16 -7.74 8.53
N PHE A 52 0.69 -8.49 9.50
CA PHE A 52 -0.16 -9.27 10.41
C PHE A 52 -1.15 -8.40 11.17
N ALA A 53 -0.74 -7.22 11.66
CA ALA A 53 -1.65 -6.31 12.36
C ALA A 53 -2.74 -5.75 11.45
N TYR A 54 -2.38 -5.27 10.26
CA TYR A 54 -3.29 -4.63 9.30
C TYR A 54 -4.30 -5.61 8.71
N LEU A 55 -3.89 -6.82 8.32
CA LEU A 55 -4.80 -7.80 7.73
C LEU A 55 -5.95 -8.21 8.68
N ASN A 56 -5.79 -8.00 9.98
CA ASN A 56 -6.84 -8.23 10.98
C ASN A 56 -7.83 -7.06 11.14
N ILE A 57 -7.59 -5.90 10.53
CA ILE A 57 -8.52 -4.76 10.55
C ILE A 57 -9.74 -5.14 9.68
N PRO A 58 -10.98 -5.16 10.21
CA PRO A 58 -12.15 -5.65 9.47
C PRO A 58 -12.46 -4.89 8.18
N SER A 59 -12.28 -3.57 8.17
CA SER A 59 -12.55 -2.70 7.02
C SER A 59 -11.54 -2.84 5.88
N LEU A 60 -10.31 -3.27 6.19
CA LEU A 60 -9.22 -3.27 5.23
C LEU A 60 -9.52 -4.23 4.07
N GLN A 61 -9.45 -3.73 2.84
CA GLN A 61 -9.64 -4.51 1.63
C GLN A 61 -8.30 -4.82 0.94
N GLU A 62 -7.40 -3.84 0.90
CA GLU A 62 -6.13 -3.94 0.18
C GLU A 62 -4.97 -3.41 1.03
N TYR A 63 -3.90 -4.21 1.14
CA TYR A 63 -2.63 -3.77 1.69
C TYR A 63 -1.58 -3.75 0.59
N VAL A 64 -0.94 -2.59 0.40
CA VAL A 64 -0.08 -2.32 -0.75
C VAL A 64 1.34 -2.03 -0.26
N LEU A 65 2.30 -2.73 -0.83
CA LEU A 65 3.72 -2.50 -0.60
C LEU A 65 4.35 -2.01 -1.90
N VAL A 66 5.05 -0.88 -1.85
CA VAL A 66 5.73 -0.29 -3.01
C VAL A 66 7.23 -0.27 -2.74
N GLU A 67 8.00 -0.99 -3.55
CA GLU A 67 9.47 -0.92 -3.47
C GLU A 67 9.96 0.39 -4.07
N GLN A 68 10.86 1.11 -3.39
CA GLN A 68 11.38 2.38 -3.90
C GLN A 68 12.69 2.23 -4.69
N ASP A 69 13.48 1.20 -4.36
CA ASP A 69 14.81 0.96 -4.94
C ASP A 69 14.74 0.28 -6.34
N PHE A 70 13.66 -0.45 -6.61
CA PHE A 70 13.34 -1.12 -7.87
C PHE A 70 11.82 -1.11 -8.08
N VAL A 71 11.35 -1.35 -9.30
CA VAL A 71 9.90 -1.35 -9.58
C VAL A 71 9.30 -2.72 -9.22
N ASP A 72 8.56 -2.74 -8.12
CA ASP A 72 7.70 -3.85 -7.70
C ASP A 72 6.62 -3.29 -6.78
N ILE A 73 5.35 -3.52 -7.14
CA ILE A 73 4.20 -3.23 -6.30
C ILE A 73 3.55 -4.56 -5.94
N GLU A 74 3.52 -4.87 -4.64
CA GLU A 74 2.79 -6.01 -4.10
C GLU A 74 1.43 -5.53 -3.57
N VAL A 75 0.34 -6.07 -4.11
CA VAL A 75 -1.01 -5.87 -3.57
C VAL A 75 -1.48 -7.15 -2.92
N VAL A 76 -1.90 -7.04 -1.67
CA VAL A 76 -2.44 -8.11 -0.84
C VAL A 76 -3.93 -7.83 -0.63
N SER A 77 -4.81 -8.67 -1.17
CA SER A 77 -6.25 -8.36 -1.22
C SER A 77 -7.11 -9.32 -0.42
N ARG A 78 -8.04 -8.80 0.38
CA ARG A 78 -9.03 -9.60 1.11
C ARG A 78 -9.91 -10.43 0.17
N LYS A 79 -10.24 -9.89 -1.00
CA LYS A 79 -11.10 -10.55 -2.01
C LYS A 79 -10.51 -11.89 -2.48
N THR A 80 -9.19 -12.00 -2.46
CA THR A 80 -8.45 -13.20 -2.87
C THR A 80 -7.81 -13.90 -1.66
N ASP A 81 -8.48 -13.83 -0.50
CA ASP A 81 -8.03 -14.43 0.76
C ASP A 81 -6.57 -14.04 1.13
N TRP A 82 -6.28 -12.75 0.96
CA TRP A 82 -4.98 -12.14 1.23
C TRP A 82 -3.81 -12.69 0.40
N SER A 83 -4.07 -13.20 -0.80
CA SER A 83 -3.02 -13.56 -1.75
C SER A 83 -2.24 -12.32 -2.22
N SER A 84 -0.92 -12.46 -2.36
CA SER A 84 -0.07 -11.44 -2.98
C SER A 84 -0.14 -11.48 -4.50
N LYS A 85 -0.26 -10.30 -5.13
CA LYS A 85 -0.05 -10.11 -6.56
C LYS A 85 0.97 -8.99 -6.78
N HIS A 86 1.95 -9.27 -7.62
CA HIS A 86 3.02 -8.34 -7.98
C HIS A 86 2.75 -7.67 -9.32
N TYR A 87 3.16 -6.42 -9.45
CA TYR A 87 3.00 -5.60 -10.65
C TYR A 87 4.31 -4.88 -10.98
N PHE A 88 4.69 -4.90 -12.25
CA PHE A 88 5.95 -4.38 -12.77
C PHE A 88 5.71 -3.33 -13.86
N LEU A 89 6.79 -2.76 -14.41
CA LEU A 89 6.68 -1.83 -15.53
C LEU A 89 5.95 -2.44 -16.73
N GLY A 90 4.99 -1.69 -17.26
CA GLY A 90 4.06 -2.15 -18.31
C GLY A 90 2.72 -2.65 -17.78
N ASP A 91 2.64 -3.00 -16.49
CA ASP A 91 1.39 -3.45 -15.87
C ASP A 91 0.49 -2.28 -15.45
N HIS A 92 -0.77 -2.63 -15.16
CA HIS A 92 -1.74 -1.77 -14.50
C HIS A 92 -2.15 -2.38 -13.17
N VAL A 93 -2.10 -1.57 -12.11
CA VAL A 93 -2.58 -1.91 -10.78
C VAL A 93 -4.02 -1.43 -10.67
N SER A 94 -4.91 -2.32 -10.26
CA SER A 94 -6.32 -1.99 -10.00
C SER A 94 -6.61 -2.11 -8.50
N PHE A 95 -7.16 -1.04 -7.94
CA PHE A 95 -7.68 -0.96 -6.57
C PHE A 95 -9.20 -0.99 -6.67
N GLU A 96 -9.78 -2.17 -6.48
CA GLU A 96 -11.21 -2.39 -6.71
C GLU A 96 -12.07 -1.69 -5.67
N SER A 97 -11.56 -1.52 -4.44
CA SER A 97 -12.30 -0.87 -3.34
C SER A 97 -12.64 0.60 -3.61
N ILE A 98 -11.95 1.23 -4.55
CA ILE A 98 -12.13 2.65 -4.94
C ILE A 98 -12.31 2.84 -6.45
N ASP A 99 -12.53 1.77 -7.21
CA ASP A 99 -12.67 1.80 -8.68
C ASP A 99 -11.56 2.60 -9.38
N LEU A 100 -10.31 2.37 -8.97
CA LEU A 100 -9.13 3.09 -9.48
C LEU A 100 -8.19 2.11 -10.20
N SER A 101 -7.78 2.47 -11.41
CA SER A 101 -6.73 1.76 -12.14
C SER A 101 -5.63 2.73 -12.55
N LEU A 102 -4.38 2.39 -12.23
CA LEU A 102 -3.20 3.19 -12.55
C LEU A 102 -2.17 2.31 -13.23
N SER A 103 -1.45 2.85 -14.21
CA SER A 103 -0.26 2.17 -14.70
C SER A 103 0.84 2.22 -13.64
N VAL A 104 1.67 1.19 -13.58
CA VAL A 104 2.82 1.20 -12.66
C VAL A 104 3.74 2.39 -12.94
N ALA A 105 3.91 2.77 -14.21
CA ALA A 105 4.66 3.95 -14.60
C ALA A 105 4.09 5.27 -14.02
N GLN A 106 2.76 5.39 -13.86
CA GLN A 106 2.16 6.55 -13.21
C GLN A 106 2.48 6.61 -11.72
N ILE A 107 2.46 5.46 -11.03
CA ILE A 107 2.79 5.36 -9.60
C ILE A 107 4.27 5.77 -9.38
N TYR A 108 5.17 5.35 -10.28
CA TYR A 108 6.60 5.65 -10.22
C TYR A 108 7.03 6.93 -10.95
N HIS A 109 6.11 7.77 -11.44
CA HIS A 109 6.41 8.84 -12.41
C HIS A 109 7.56 9.80 -12.01
N ARG A 110 7.80 10.00 -10.71
CA ARG A 110 8.86 10.89 -10.18
C ARG A 110 9.94 10.15 -9.39
N VAL A 111 9.95 8.83 -9.43
CA VAL A 111 10.95 8.00 -8.77
C VAL A 111 12.17 7.83 -9.67
N GLN A 112 13.36 7.99 -9.11
CA GLN A 112 14.63 7.81 -9.82
C GLN A 112 15.31 6.53 -9.33
N ASN A 113 14.96 5.41 -9.95
CA ASN A 113 15.65 4.13 -9.79
C ASN A 113 16.11 3.60 -11.16
N ASP A 114 16.96 2.57 -11.16
CA ASP A 114 17.58 2.06 -12.38
C ASP A 114 16.53 1.57 -13.40
N ASP A 115 15.44 0.95 -12.93
CA ASP A 115 14.34 0.46 -13.76
C ASP A 115 13.62 1.60 -14.49
N MET A 116 13.25 2.67 -13.76
CA MET A 116 12.59 3.84 -14.34
C MET A 116 13.52 4.61 -15.28
N ILE A 117 14.82 4.68 -14.98
CA ILE A 117 15.82 5.30 -15.85
C ILE A 117 15.95 4.51 -17.16
N ALA A 118 15.93 3.19 -17.09
CA ALA A 118 15.94 2.34 -18.28
C ALA A 118 14.66 2.51 -19.11
N PHE A 119 13.50 2.49 -18.45
CA PHE A 119 12.18 2.60 -19.08
C PHE A 119 11.95 3.95 -19.78
N ASN A 120 12.42 5.05 -19.22
CA ASN A 120 12.26 6.38 -19.83
C ASN A 120 13.21 6.64 -21.02
N LYS A 121 14.18 5.74 -21.27
CA LYS A 121 15.12 5.83 -22.40
C LYS A 121 14.68 5.00 -23.61
N SER A 122 13.75 4.08 -23.42
CA SER A 122 13.12 3.26 -24.47
C SER A 122 11.94 3.97 -25.12
#